data_AF-A0A961W5S8-F1
#
_entry.id   AF-A0A961W5S8-F1
#
_cell.length_a   1.000
_cell.length_b   1.000
_cell.length_c   1.000
_cell.angle_alpha   90.00
_cell.angle_beta   90.00
_cell.angle_gamma   90.00
#
_symmetry.space_group_name_H-M   'P 1'
#
loop_
_entity.id
_entity.type
_entity.pdbx_description
1 polymer ?
#
loop_
_entity_poly.entity_id
_entity_poly.type
_entity_poly.pdbx_seq_one_letter_code
_entity_poly.pdbx_strand_id
1 'polypeptide(L)'
;MTTRSLLAGLVLAAAAVVPALVGLASLKGEPEPMVIEEAPAEPAVSELRALLEADPEGAVALVRQALLTDPNILEEAITALETQRAEAQAAAVGDVIAANQAAIFESEHNIVLANPEGTITLVEFFDYNCGFCRRALEDLDALAEAHPELRIVVKEFPVLGQDSVDAARVSLAFAMQEGLDYAFFHNELLGNRERANGEEALALAELLGADMDRLREDMTSPAIEAAIRESYELANALGINGTPSFVVGDQLIFGAVGFDALVAAVASAAGS
;
A
#
# COMPACT_ATOMS: atom_id res chain seq x y z
N MET A 1 -47.84 30.03 -40.77
CA MET A 1 -48.20 28.60 -40.91
C MET A 1 -47.14 27.81 -40.14
N THR A 2 -47.37 27.58 -38.85
CA THR A 2 -48.06 26.39 -38.26
C THR A 2 -47.03 25.28 -38.00
N THR A 3 -46.83 24.70 -36.81
CA THR A 3 -47.55 24.78 -35.53
C THR A 3 -46.73 24.08 -34.45
N ARG A 4 -46.89 24.55 -33.20
CA ARG A 4 -46.62 23.88 -31.93
C ARG A 4 -47.23 22.47 -31.81
N SER A 5 -46.56 21.57 -31.06
CA SER A 5 -47.11 20.52 -30.16
C SER A 5 -46.02 19.47 -29.87
N LEU A 6 -45.91 18.77 -28.75
CA LEU A 6 -46.63 18.70 -27.46
C LEU A 6 -45.73 17.89 -26.49
N LEU A 7 -46.02 18.01 -25.20
CA LEU A 7 -45.41 17.33 -24.05
C LEU A 7 -45.47 15.79 -24.09
N ALA A 8 -44.45 15.16 -23.51
CA ALA A 8 -44.45 13.97 -22.63
C ALA A 8 -42.97 13.60 -22.38
N GLY A 9 -42.47 13.15 -21.23
CA GLY A 9 -43.01 12.80 -19.93
C GLY A 9 -41.80 12.50 -19.02
N LEU A 10 -41.99 12.75 -17.73
CA LEU A 10 -41.04 12.55 -16.63
C LEU A 10 -40.74 11.05 -16.39
N VAL A 11 -39.47 10.64 -16.32
CA VAL A 11 -39.03 9.47 -15.53
C VAL A 11 -37.65 9.75 -14.93
N LEU A 12 -37.60 9.68 -13.60
CA LEU A 12 -36.40 9.67 -12.75
C LEU A 12 -35.53 8.44 -13.03
N ALA A 13 -34.20 8.61 -13.03
CA ALA A 13 -33.28 7.71 -12.37
C ALA A 13 -31.92 8.40 -12.13
N ALA A 14 -31.46 8.35 -10.89
CA ALA A 14 -30.24 8.97 -10.39
C ALA A 14 -28.98 8.18 -10.77
N ALA A 15 -27.89 8.88 -11.06
CA ALA A 15 -26.52 8.41 -10.92
C ALA A 15 -25.60 9.63 -10.81
N ALA A 16 -25.33 10.08 -9.59
CA ALA A 16 -24.26 11.03 -9.31
C ALA A 16 -23.07 10.23 -8.77
N VAL A 17 -22.05 10.05 -9.61
CA VAL A 17 -20.70 9.68 -9.19
C VAL A 17 -19.96 11.00 -9.01
N VAL A 18 -19.66 11.36 -7.76
CA VAL A 18 -18.80 12.51 -7.46
C VAL A 18 -17.37 11.99 -7.35
N PRO A 19 -16.39 12.54 -8.10
CA PRO A 19 -14.99 12.17 -7.96
C PRO A 19 -14.40 12.90 -6.74
N ALA A 20 -13.75 12.16 -5.85
CA ALA A 20 -12.91 12.75 -4.81
C ALA A 20 -11.61 13.25 -5.45
N LEU A 21 -11.57 14.56 -5.73
CA LEU A 21 -10.35 15.31 -6.02
C LEU A 21 -9.73 15.72 -4.68
N VAL A 22 -8.63 15.07 -4.30
CA VAL A 22 -7.73 15.60 -3.27
C VAL A 22 -6.93 16.74 -3.91
N GLY A 23 -7.31 17.98 -3.58
CA GLY A 23 -6.57 19.16 -3.98
C GLY A 23 -5.36 19.36 -3.08
N LEU A 24 -4.15 19.28 -3.65
CA LEU A 24 -2.96 19.87 -3.04
C LEU A 24 -3.11 21.40 -3.08
N ALA A 25 -3.36 22.00 -1.92
CA ALA A 25 -3.14 23.42 -1.70
C ALA A 25 -1.95 23.58 -0.75
N SER A 26 -0.87 24.16 -1.29
CA SER A 26 0.27 24.67 -0.52
C SER A 26 -0.21 25.76 0.42
N LEU A 27 -0.23 25.49 1.73
CA LEU A 27 -0.36 26.49 2.78
C LEU A 27 0.89 26.43 3.66
N LYS A 28 1.70 27.49 3.57
CA LYS A 28 2.71 27.81 4.57
C LYS A 28 2.01 28.14 5.89
N GLY A 29 1.90 27.14 6.74
CA GLY A 29 1.52 27.24 8.14
C GLY A 29 1.84 25.89 8.75
N GLU A 30 2.76 25.86 9.71
CA GLU A 30 2.99 24.65 10.50
C GLU A 30 1.64 24.29 11.16
N PRO A 31 1.12 23.07 10.98
CA PRO A 31 -0.12 22.68 11.65
C PRO A 31 0.13 22.69 13.16
N GLU A 32 -0.58 23.55 13.88
CA GLU A 32 -0.61 23.48 15.34
C GLU A 32 -1.12 22.10 15.75
N PRO A 33 -0.52 21.46 16.78
CA PRO A 33 -0.95 20.15 17.22
C PRO A 33 -2.41 20.22 17.69
N MET A 34 -3.27 19.47 17.01
CA MET A 34 -4.67 19.27 17.39
C MET A 34 -4.67 18.53 18.73
N VAL A 35 -5.00 19.24 19.80
CA VAL A 35 -5.16 18.65 21.13
C VAL A 35 -6.42 17.81 21.10
N ILE A 36 -6.27 16.49 21.02
CA ILE A 36 -7.36 15.55 21.28
C ILE A 36 -7.66 15.66 22.77
N GLU A 37 -8.80 16.25 23.13
CA GLU A 37 -9.30 16.14 24.49
C GLU A 37 -9.58 14.65 24.76
N GLU A 38 -8.98 14.10 25.82
CA GLU A 38 -9.21 12.71 26.25
C GLU A 38 -10.70 12.43 26.31
N ALA A 39 -11.10 11.20 25.94
CA ALA A 39 -12.47 10.73 26.10
C ALA A 39 -13.01 11.10 27.49
N PRO A 40 -14.26 11.58 27.60
CA PRO A 40 -14.77 12.11 28.86
C PRO A 40 -14.61 11.06 29.96
N ALA A 41 -14.00 11.46 31.08
CA ALA A 41 -13.76 10.58 32.21
C ALA A 41 -15.04 9.83 32.62
N GLU A 42 -14.92 8.55 33.00
CA GLU A 42 -16.02 7.68 33.47
C GLU A 42 -17.12 8.36 34.31
N PRO A 43 -16.83 9.28 35.27
CA PRO A 43 -17.87 9.99 36.02
C PRO A 43 -18.84 10.81 35.15
N ALA A 44 -18.37 11.50 34.11
CA ALA A 44 -19.21 12.35 33.26
C ALA A 44 -20.22 11.54 32.43
N VAL A 45 -19.80 10.36 31.97
CA VAL A 45 -20.67 9.41 31.24
C VAL A 45 -21.72 8.80 32.18
N SER A 46 -21.37 8.59 33.46
CA SER A 46 -22.29 8.04 34.47
C SER A 46 -23.41 9.02 34.87
N GLU A 47 -23.10 10.31 34.96
CA GLU A 47 -24.07 11.35 35.31
C GLU A 47 -25.07 11.60 34.18
N LEU A 48 -24.60 11.62 32.93
CA LEU A 48 -25.47 11.72 31.75
C LEU A 48 -26.42 10.52 31.66
N ARG A 49 -25.94 9.32 32.00
CA ARG A 49 -26.75 8.10 32.04
C ARG A 49 -27.85 8.16 33.11
N ALA A 50 -27.50 8.62 34.31
CA ALA A 50 -28.48 8.80 35.40
C ALA A 50 -29.56 9.85 35.02
N LEU A 51 -29.18 10.92 34.32
CA LEU A 51 -30.12 11.91 33.79
C LEU A 51 -31.03 11.30 32.71
N LEU A 52 -30.48 10.50 31.79
CA LEU A 52 -31.23 9.81 30.74
C LEU A 52 -32.28 8.84 31.31
N GLU A 53 -31.96 8.15 32.41
CA GLU A 53 -32.85 7.21 33.10
C GLU A 53 -33.97 7.92 33.89
N ALA A 54 -33.69 9.10 34.44
CA ALA A 54 -34.65 9.88 35.22
C ALA A 54 -35.58 10.77 34.36
N ASP A 55 -35.08 11.35 33.28
CA ASP A 55 -35.82 12.21 32.35
C ASP A 55 -35.32 12.06 30.90
N PRO A 56 -35.85 11.06 30.15
CA PRO A 56 -35.42 10.80 28.80
C PRO A 56 -35.68 11.96 27.83
N GLU A 57 -36.79 12.67 27.99
CA GLU A 57 -37.15 13.78 27.09
C GLU A 57 -36.27 15.00 27.34
N GLY A 58 -36.04 15.34 28.61
CA GLY A 58 -35.14 16.43 29.00
C GLY A 58 -33.69 16.18 28.56
N ALA A 59 -33.20 14.94 28.68
CA ALA A 59 -31.85 14.61 28.26
C ALA A 59 -31.66 14.68 26.74
N VAL A 60 -32.63 14.20 25.95
CA VAL A 60 -32.61 14.36 24.47
C VAL A 60 -32.66 15.83 24.08
N ALA A 61 -33.48 16.65 24.75
CA ALA A 61 -33.55 18.09 24.51
C ALA A 61 -32.21 18.77 24.80
N LEU A 62 -31.53 18.40 25.88
CA LEU A 62 -30.22 18.92 26.26
C LEU A 62 -29.14 18.58 25.23
N VAL A 63 -29.07 17.31 24.80
CA VAL A 63 -28.12 16.87 23.76
C VAL A 63 -28.40 17.60 22.45
N ARG A 64 -29.67 17.72 22.04
CA ARG A 64 -30.05 18.48 20.85
C ARG A 64 -29.62 19.94 20.98
N GLN A 65 -29.83 20.56 22.13
CA GLN A 65 -29.43 21.95 22.35
C GLN A 65 -27.92 22.12 22.32
N ALA A 66 -27.16 21.20 22.92
CA ALA A 66 -25.70 21.21 22.89
C ALA A 66 -25.17 21.16 21.44
N LEU A 67 -25.65 20.20 20.65
CA LEU A 67 -25.28 20.08 19.23
C LEU A 67 -25.68 21.29 18.38
N LEU A 68 -26.80 21.96 18.69
CA LEU A 68 -27.21 23.18 17.99
C LEU A 68 -26.44 24.43 18.44
N THR A 69 -25.95 24.43 19.68
CA THR A 69 -25.18 25.53 20.26
C THR A 69 -23.72 25.46 19.80
N ASP A 70 -23.18 24.25 19.72
CA ASP A 70 -21.85 23.98 19.18
C ASP A 70 -21.85 22.76 18.24
N PRO A 71 -21.99 22.98 16.92
CA PRO A 71 -21.94 21.92 15.94
C PRO A 71 -20.57 21.22 15.83
N ASN A 72 -19.48 21.82 16.32
CA ASN A 72 -18.13 21.23 16.22
C ASN A 72 -18.02 19.92 17.00
N ILE A 73 -18.84 19.74 18.04
CA ILE A 73 -18.96 18.49 18.80
C ILE A 73 -19.20 17.30 17.86
N LEU A 74 -19.99 17.48 16.80
CA LEU A 74 -20.24 16.41 15.84
C LEU A 74 -19.02 16.14 14.95
N GLU A 75 -18.30 17.18 14.55
CA GLU A 75 -17.07 17.06 13.76
C GLU A 75 -15.98 16.35 14.57
N GLU A 76 -15.73 16.79 15.79
CA GLU A 76 -14.77 16.16 16.72
C GLU A 76 -15.11 14.70 16.99
N ALA A 77 -16.39 14.38 17.22
CA ALA A 77 -16.83 13.00 17.41
C ALA A 77 -16.62 12.13 16.16
N ILE A 78 -16.84 12.68 14.95
CA ILE A 78 -16.58 11.98 13.69
C ILE A 78 -15.08 11.75 13.54
N THR A 79 -14.25 12.79 13.71
CA THR A 79 -12.79 12.69 13.61
C THR A 79 -12.22 11.69 14.61
N ALA A 80 -12.65 11.73 15.88
CA ALA A 80 -12.21 10.78 16.89
C ALA A 80 -12.59 9.33 16.53
N LEU A 81 -13.81 9.11 16.00
CA LEU A 81 -14.23 7.80 15.54
C LEU A 81 -13.43 7.31 14.33
N GLU A 82 -13.12 8.21 13.38
CA GLU A 82 -12.29 7.90 12.22
C GLU A 82 -10.86 7.53 12.65
N THR A 83 -10.25 8.29 13.55
CA THR A 83 -8.93 7.98 14.13
C THR A 83 -8.93 6.63 14.83
N GLN A 84 -9.90 6.38 15.72
CA GLN A 84 -10.01 5.10 16.42
C GLN A 84 -10.14 3.91 15.45
N ARG A 85 -10.93 4.08 14.37
CA ARG A 85 -11.08 3.06 13.33
C ARG A 85 -9.79 2.86 12.55
N ALA A 86 -9.08 3.94 12.21
CA ALA A 86 -7.81 3.87 11.52
C ALA A 86 -6.75 3.15 12.37
N GLU A 87 -6.66 3.43 13.66
CA GLU A 87 -5.77 2.75 14.60
C GLU A 87 -6.11 1.26 14.73
N ALA A 88 -7.40 0.92 14.90
CA ALA A 88 -7.83 -0.46 14.97
C ALA A 88 -7.55 -1.23 13.67
N GLN A 89 -7.70 -0.56 12.51
CA GLN A 89 -7.35 -1.14 11.21
C GLN A 89 -5.83 -1.32 11.06
N ALA A 90 -5.03 -0.34 11.47
CA ALA A 90 -3.57 -0.44 11.45
C ALA A 90 -3.06 -1.56 12.36
N ALA A 91 -3.62 -1.69 13.58
CA ALA A 91 -3.30 -2.79 14.48
C ALA A 91 -3.64 -4.16 13.88
N ALA A 92 -4.81 -4.28 13.24
CA ALA A 92 -5.21 -5.52 12.57
C ALA A 92 -4.27 -5.88 11.40
N VAL A 93 -3.78 -4.89 10.65
CA VAL A 93 -2.76 -5.10 9.61
C VAL A 93 -1.45 -5.57 10.23
N GLY A 94 -1.00 -4.92 11.31
CA GLY A 94 0.19 -5.32 12.06
C GLY A 94 0.12 -6.77 12.57
N ASP A 95 -1.04 -7.20 13.06
CA ASP A 95 -1.27 -8.60 13.49
C ASP A 95 -1.12 -9.59 12.32
N VAL A 96 -1.61 -9.25 11.13
CA VAL A 96 -1.45 -10.09 9.94
C VAL A 96 0.01 -10.14 9.48
N ILE A 97 0.72 -9.00 9.50
CA ILE A 97 2.15 -8.95 9.18
C ILE A 97 2.93 -9.81 10.18
N ALA A 98 2.65 -9.68 11.48
CA ALA A 98 3.29 -10.48 12.52
C ALA A 98 3.03 -11.99 12.32
N ALA A 99 1.81 -12.38 11.93
CA ALA A 99 1.49 -13.77 11.61
C ALA A 99 2.21 -14.33 10.37
N ASN A 100 2.69 -13.47 9.48
CA ASN A 100 3.37 -13.83 8.23
C ASN A 100 4.83 -13.36 8.17
N GLN A 101 5.41 -12.95 9.30
CA GLN A 101 6.71 -12.29 9.39
C GLN A 101 7.84 -13.07 8.68
N ALA A 102 7.91 -14.39 8.90
CA ALA A 102 8.90 -15.23 8.25
C ALA A 102 8.76 -15.24 6.72
N ALA A 103 7.55 -15.37 6.18
CA ALA A 103 7.32 -15.40 4.74
C ALA A 103 7.52 -14.02 4.09
N ILE A 104 7.26 -12.94 4.82
CA ILE A 104 7.45 -11.56 4.35
C ILE A 104 8.95 -11.23 4.30
N PHE A 105 9.68 -11.38 5.41
CA PHE A 105 11.03 -10.81 5.56
C PHE A 105 12.17 -11.82 5.37
N GLU A 106 11.92 -13.11 5.67
CA GLU A 106 12.94 -14.17 5.79
C GLU A 106 12.74 -15.35 4.82
N SER A 107 11.83 -15.22 3.85
CA SER A 107 11.57 -16.28 2.88
C SER A 107 12.83 -16.60 2.07
N GLU A 108 13.05 -17.89 1.78
CA GLU A 108 14.11 -18.33 0.87
C GLU A 108 13.90 -17.84 -0.57
N HIS A 109 12.68 -17.39 -0.89
CA HIS A 109 12.32 -16.81 -2.18
C HIS A 109 12.58 -15.30 -2.26
N ASN A 110 13.02 -14.66 -1.16
CA ASN A 110 13.29 -13.24 -1.16
C ASN A 110 14.52 -12.89 -1.98
N ILE A 111 14.35 -11.98 -2.92
CA ILE A 111 15.46 -11.37 -3.64
C ILE A 111 15.80 -10.05 -2.97
N VAL A 112 17.06 -9.89 -2.57
CA VAL A 112 17.52 -8.75 -1.79
C VAL A 112 18.30 -7.78 -2.67
N LEU A 113 17.88 -6.52 -2.65
CA LEU A 113 18.54 -5.36 -3.22
C LEU A 113 19.16 -4.50 -2.10
N ALA A 114 19.91 -3.47 -2.50
CA ALA A 114 20.59 -2.54 -1.60
C ALA A 114 21.56 -3.24 -0.63
N ASN A 115 21.30 -3.23 0.68
CA ASN A 115 22.17 -3.82 1.70
C ASN A 115 21.60 -5.17 2.22
N PRO A 116 22.21 -6.32 1.88
CA PRO A 116 21.78 -7.63 2.40
C PRO A 116 21.86 -7.76 3.92
N GLU A 117 22.75 -7.00 4.57
CA GLU A 117 22.96 -6.97 6.01
C GLU A 117 22.24 -5.77 6.67
N GLY A 118 21.29 -5.15 5.95
CA GLY A 118 20.50 -4.04 6.46
C GLY A 118 19.65 -4.45 7.67
N THR A 119 19.57 -3.57 8.67
CA THR A 119 18.80 -3.82 9.91
C THR A 119 17.32 -3.53 9.77
N ILE A 120 16.94 -2.75 8.75
CA ILE A 120 15.54 -2.43 8.45
C ILE A 120 15.22 -3.07 7.10
N THR A 121 14.16 -3.87 7.02
CA THR A 121 13.72 -4.46 5.76
C THR A 121 12.47 -3.76 5.23
N LEU A 122 12.56 -3.24 4.00
CA LEU A 122 11.42 -2.81 3.20
C LEU A 122 11.14 -3.89 2.13
N VAL A 123 9.95 -4.49 2.16
CA VAL A 123 9.53 -5.48 1.16
C VAL A 123 8.61 -4.82 0.14
N GLU A 124 8.91 -4.92 -1.14
CA GLU A 124 8.05 -4.47 -2.24
C GLU A 124 7.42 -5.65 -2.97
N PHE A 125 6.10 -5.60 -3.16
CA PHE A 125 5.37 -6.42 -4.13
C PHE A 125 5.23 -5.63 -5.44
N PHE A 126 5.82 -6.13 -6.52
CA PHE A 126 5.89 -5.40 -7.79
C PHE A 126 5.51 -6.26 -9.00
N ASP A 127 5.28 -5.59 -10.13
CA ASP A 127 5.07 -6.21 -11.44
C ASP A 127 5.82 -5.38 -12.50
N TYR A 128 6.61 -6.02 -13.36
CA TYR A 128 7.40 -5.35 -14.40
C TYR A 128 6.59 -4.50 -15.37
N ASN A 129 5.30 -4.80 -15.58
CA ASN A 129 4.42 -4.02 -16.45
C ASN A 129 3.64 -2.93 -15.70
N CYS A 130 3.86 -2.77 -14.40
CA CYS A 130 3.16 -1.76 -13.61
C CYS A 130 3.80 -0.38 -13.75
N GLY A 131 3.05 0.55 -14.34
CA GLY A 131 3.52 1.93 -14.49
C GLY A 131 3.71 2.71 -13.19
N PHE A 132 3.15 2.25 -12.06
CA PHE A 132 3.44 2.82 -10.73
C PHE A 132 4.70 2.21 -10.12
N CYS A 133 4.98 0.91 -10.33
CA CYS A 133 6.23 0.28 -9.88
C CYS A 133 7.44 0.96 -10.54
N ARG A 134 7.36 1.20 -11.85
CA ARG A 134 8.40 1.97 -12.56
C ARG A 134 8.62 3.38 -11.99
N ARG A 135 7.59 4.03 -11.44
CA ARG A 135 7.76 5.33 -10.80
C ARG A 135 8.39 5.22 -9.42
N ALA A 136 8.04 4.17 -8.67
CA ALA A 136 8.63 3.90 -7.37
C ALA A 136 10.11 3.51 -7.45
N LEU A 137 10.59 3.04 -8.60
CA LEU A 137 11.99 2.68 -8.81
C LEU A 137 12.96 3.82 -8.44
N GLU A 138 12.70 5.04 -8.92
CA GLU A 138 13.52 6.22 -8.59
C GLU A 138 13.45 6.56 -7.09
N ASP A 139 12.28 6.38 -6.46
CA ASP A 139 12.11 6.60 -5.02
C ASP A 139 12.90 5.56 -4.20
N LEU A 140 12.90 4.29 -4.62
CA LEU A 140 13.60 3.19 -3.93
C LEU A 140 15.12 3.31 -4.07
N ASP A 141 15.62 3.68 -5.25
CA ASP A 141 17.05 3.93 -5.48
C ASP A 141 17.53 5.08 -4.58
N ALA A 142 16.78 6.19 -4.53
CA ALA A 142 17.09 7.32 -3.66
C ALA A 142 17.01 6.95 -2.17
N LEU A 143 16.04 6.10 -1.80
CA LEU A 143 15.87 5.62 -0.43
C LEU A 143 17.05 4.75 0.00
N ALA A 144 17.50 3.83 -0.85
CA ALA A 144 18.67 2.99 -0.59
C ALA A 144 19.96 3.83 -0.47
N GLU A 145 20.11 4.89 -1.26
CA GLU A 145 21.25 5.82 -1.14
C GLU A 145 21.23 6.62 0.17
N ALA A 146 20.04 7.06 0.60
CA ALA A 146 19.87 7.84 1.82
C ALA A 146 19.95 7.00 3.11
N HIS A 147 19.60 5.72 3.04
CA HIS A 147 19.50 4.80 4.17
C HIS A 147 20.37 3.55 3.96
N PRO A 148 21.69 3.61 4.20
CA PRO A 148 22.58 2.47 3.99
C PRO A 148 22.28 1.26 4.91
N GLU A 149 21.52 1.46 5.98
CA GLU A 149 20.99 0.40 6.84
C GLU A 149 19.78 -0.35 6.25
N LEU A 150 19.28 0.08 5.08
CA LEU A 150 18.09 -0.47 4.47
C LEU A 150 18.40 -1.72 3.63
N ARG A 151 17.69 -2.79 3.95
CA ARG A 151 17.55 -3.99 3.15
C ARG A 151 16.26 -3.87 2.34
N ILE A 152 16.35 -3.89 1.01
CA ILE A 152 15.16 -3.88 0.15
C ILE A 152 14.93 -5.29 -0.35
N VAL A 153 13.77 -5.87 -0.07
CA VAL A 153 13.36 -7.16 -0.62
C VAL A 153 12.33 -6.91 -1.71
N VAL A 154 12.51 -7.53 -2.86
CA VAL A 154 11.53 -7.47 -3.94
C VAL A 154 10.85 -8.83 -4.12
N LYS A 155 9.52 -8.82 -4.19
CA LYS A 155 8.67 -10.00 -4.40
C LYS A 155 7.91 -9.85 -5.70
N GLU A 156 8.14 -10.80 -6.61
CA GLU A 156 7.41 -10.90 -7.87
C GLU A 156 5.92 -11.13 -7.61
N PHE A 157 5.09 -10.18 -8.06
CA PHE A 157 3.64 -10.27 -7.97
C PHE A 157 3.00 -9.95 -9.33
N PRO A 158 3.14 -10.87 -10.32
CA PRO A 158 2.79 -10.63 -11.71
C PRO A 158 1.27 -10.64 -11.97
N VAL A 159 0.58 -9.55 -11.64
CA VAL A 159 -0.87 -9.39 -11.74
C VAL A 159 -1.38 -8.80 -13.06
N LEU A 160 -0.48 -8.36 -13.95
CA LEU A 160 -0.84 -7.63 -15.18
C LEU A 160 -0.84 -8.48 -16.47
N GLY A 161 -0.93 -9.80 -16.31
CA GLY A 161 -1.16 -10.76 -17.38
C GLY A 161 0.04 -11.66 -17.68
N GLN A 162 -0.06 -12.44 -18.76
CA GLN A 162 0.90 -13.51 -19.06
C GLN A 162 2.32 -12.99 -19.26
N ASP A 163 2.49 -11.83 -19.90
CA ASP A 163 3.83 -11.27 -20.10
C ASP A 163 4.53 -10.94 -18.78
N SER A 164 3.78 -10.47 -17.77
CA SER A 164 4.32 -10.24 -16.43
C SER A 164 4.73 -11.55 -15.77
N VAL A 165 3.93 -12.61 -15.93
CA VAL A 165 4.26 -13.94 -15.40
C VAL A 165 5.53 -14.48 -16.06
N ASP A 166 5.65 -14.36 -17.38
CA ASP A 166 6.80 -14.85 -18.12
C ASP A 166 8.08 -14.06 -17.77
N ALA A 167 7.98 -12.73 -17.63
CA ALA A 167 9.08 -11.88 -17.16
C ALA A 167 9.50 -12.22 -15.73
N ALA A 168 8.54 -12.41 -14.81
CA ALA A 168 8.79 -12.79 -13.42
C ALA A 168 9.52 -14.14 -13.31
N ARG A 169 9.16 -15.13 -14.14
CA ARG A 169 9.86 -16.42 -14.18
C ARG A 169 11.33 -16.28 -14.60
N VAL A 170 11.61 -15.45 -15.60
CA VAL A 170 12.99 -15.17 -16.03
C VAL A 170 13.76 -14.46 -14.92
N SER A 171 13.15 -13.44 -14.31
CA SER A 171 13.71 -12.68 -13.19
C SER A 171 14.12 -13.58 -12.02
N LEU A 172 13.21 -14.43 -11.54
CA LEU A 172 13.47 -15.36 -10.44
C LEU A 172 14.56 -16.38 -10.82
N ALA A 173 14.54 -16.92 -12.04
CA ALA A 173 15.58 -17.84 -12.50
C ALA A 173 16.95 -17.16 -12.64
N PHE A 174 16.98 -15.89 -13.06
CA PHE A 174 18.20 -15.08 -13.11
C PHE A 174 18.77 -14.87 -11.70
N ALA A 175 17.92 -14.56 -10.72
CA ALA A 175 18.32 -14.38 -9.32
C ALA A 175 18.93 -15.63 -8.67
N MET A 176 18.63 -16.84 -9.19
CA MET A 176 19.20 -18.10 -8.71
C MET A 176 20.65 -18.34 -9.17
N GLN A 177 21.18 -17.52 -10.09
CA GLN A 177 22.55 -17.66 -10.57
C GLN A 177 23.49 -16.72 -9.80
N GLU A 178 24.54 -17.31 -9.21
CA GLU A 178 25.53 -16.56 -8.47
C GLU A 178 26.40 -15.67 -9.37
N GLY A 179 26.78 -14.50 -8.87
CA GLY A 179 27.70 -13.58 -9.55
C GLY A 179 27.08 -12.71 -10.64
N LEU A 180 25.75 -12.77 -10.82
CA LEU A 180 25.02 -11.88 -11.71
C LEU A 180 24.50 -10.65 -10.97
N ASP A 181 24.41 -9.53 -11.69
CA ASP A 181 23.88 -8.27 -11.17
C ASP A 181 22.35 -8.23 -11.31
N TYR A 182 21.65 -8.82 -10.34
CA TYR A 182 20.19 -8.81 -10.31
C TYR A 182 19.62 -7.39 -10.17
N ALA A 183 20.28 -6.49 -9.43
CA ALA A 183 19.80 -5.13 -9.26
C ALA A 183 19.77 -4.40 -10.61
N PHE A 184 20.82 -4.54 -11.42
CA PHE A 184 20.84 -4.01 -12.78
C PHE A 184 19.77 -4.65 -13.67
N PHE A 185 19.63 -5.99 -13.63
CA PHE A 185 18.57 -6.69 -14.37
C PHE A 185 17.17 -6.15 -14.03
N HIS A 186 16.86 -6.05 -12.74
CA HIS A 186 15.59 -5.59 -12.23
C HIS A 186 15.31 -4.14 -12.65
N ASN A 187 16.27 -3.24 -12.45
CA ASN A 187 16.12 -1.82 -12.75
C ASN A 187 15.95 -1.57 -14.26
N GLU A 188 16.71 -2.26 -15.10
CA GLU A 188 16.58 -2.14 -16.57
C GLU A 188 15.23 -2.67 -17.06
N LEU A 189 14.81 -3.86 -16.59
CA LEU A 189 13.56 -4.45 -17.04
C LEU A 189 12.32 -3.66 -16.57
N LEU A 190 12.33 -3.20 -15.31
CA LEU A 190 11.24 -2.41 -14.72
C LEU A 190 11.23 -0.96 -15.24
N GLY A 191 12.42 -0.39 -15.44
CA GLY A 191 12.65 0.96 -15.95
C GLY A 191 12.27 1.14 -17.43
N ASN A 192 12.21 0.05 -18.19
CA ASN A 192 11.89 0.09 -19.61
C ASN A 192 10.46 0.62 -19.85
N ARG A 193 10.30 1.40 -20.93
CA ARG A 193 8.99 1.88 -21.42
C ARG A 193 8.26 0.84 -22.25
N GLU A 194 9.00 -0.08 -22.86
CA GLU A 194 8.42 -1.18 -23.59
C GLU A 194 7.83 -2.22 -22.63
N ARG A 195 6.95 -3.07 -23.17
CA ARG A 195 6.24 -4.05 -22.38
C ARG A 195 7.21 -5.17 -21.99
N ALA A 196 7.46 -5.33 -20.69
CA ALA A 196 8.26 -6.44 -20.19
C ALA A 196 7.53 -7.76 -20.45
N ASN A 197 8.22 -8.68 -21.12
CA ASN A 197 7.75 -10.02 -21.42
C ASN A 197 8.93 -11.01 -21.29
N GLY A 198 8.67 -12.30 -21.45
CA GLY A 198 9.70 -13.33 -21.32
C GLY A 198 10.86 -13.20 -22.33
N GLU A 199 10.59 -12.76 -23.57
CA GLU A 199 11.63 -12.58 -24.60
C GLU A 199 12.59 -11.44 -24.25
N GLU A 200 12.05 -10.28 -23.87
CA GLU A 200 12.85 -9.12 -23.44
C GLU A 200 13.67 -9.44 -22.18
N ALA A 201 13.06 -10.12 -21.20
CA ALA A 201 13.74 -10.55 -19.99
C ALA A 201 14.86 -11.55 -20.30
N LEU A 202 14.64 -12.51 -21.21
CA LEU A 202 15.66 -13.48 -21.63
C LEU A 202 16.82 -12.80 -22.36
N ALA A 203 16.53 -11.82 -23.22
CA ALA A 203 17.56 -11.07 -23.94
C ALA A 203 18.44 -10.25 -22.97
N LEU A 204 17.83 -9.63 -21.96
CA LEU A 204 18.57 -8.92 -20.92
C LEU A 204 19.41 -9.89 -20.07
N ALA A 205 18.86 -11.04 -19.69
CA ALA A 205 19.59 -12.07 -18.97
C ALA A 205 20.83 -12.56 -19.73
N GLU A 206 20.69 -12.81 -21.04
CA GLU A 206 21.80 -13.22 -21.92
C GLU A 206 22.86 -12.12 -22.02
N LEU A 207 22.44 -10.86 -22.16
CA LEU A 207 23.35 -9.70 -22.20
C LEU A 207 24.18 -9.57 -20.92
N LEU A 208 23.57 -9.90 -19.76
CA LEU A 208 24.24 -9.88 -18.45
C LEU A 208 25.06 -11.15 -18.17
N GLY A 209 25.13 -12.07 -19.12
CA GLY A 209 26.01 -13.24 -19.05
C GLY A 209 25.43 -14.42 -18.27
N ALA A 210 24.10 -14.51 -18.14
CA ALA A 210 23.46 -15.68 -17.55
C ALA A 210 23.78 -16.96 -18.35
N ASP A 211 23.90 -18.10 -17.65
CA ASP A 211 23.87 -19.40 -18.29
C ASP A 211 22.44 -19.65 -18.79
N MET A 212 22.25 -19.50 -20.11
CA MET A 212 20.93 -19.56 -20.73
C MET A 212 20.35 -20.97 -20.80
N ASP A 213 21.16 -22.01 -20.69
CA ASP A 213 20.64 -23.39 -20.63
C ASP A 213 20.10 -23.65 -19.23
N ARG A 214 20.89 -23.32 -18.19
CA ARG A 214 20.44 -23.40 -16.79
C ARG A 214 19.22 -22.51 -16.53
N LEU A 215 19.23 -21.27 -17.03
CA LEU A 215 18.12 -20.33 -16.82
C LEU A 215 16.80 -20.91 -17.36
N ARG A 216 16.80 -21.47 -18.57
CA ARG A 216 15.58 -22.06 -19.17
C ARG A 216 15.08 -23.28 -18.41
N GLU A 217 15.98 -24.07 -17.81
CA GLU A 217 15.61 -25.15 -16.91
C GLU A 217 14.96 -24.60 -15.63
N ASP A 218 15.65 -23.66 -14.96
CA ASP A 218 15.24 -23.08 -13.68
C ASP A 218 13.87 -22.36 -13.78
N MET A 219 13.59 -21.66 -14.90
CA MET A 219 12.29 -21.00 -15.18
C MET A 219 11.06 -21.92 -15.05
N THR A 220 11.24 -23.22 -15.25
CA THR A 220 10.17 -24.22 -15.20
C THR A 220 10.16 -25.02 -13.90
N SER A 221 11.06 -24.68 -12.97
CA SER A 221 11.22 -25.43 -11.74
C SER A 221 10.06 -25.17 -10.76
N PRO A 222 9.77 -26.13 -9.87
CA PRO A 222 8.79 -25.93 -8.79
C PRO A 222 9.14 -24.78 -7.85
N ALA A 223 10.41 -24.38 -7.75
CA ALA A 223 10.85 -23.28 -6.91
C ALA A 223 10.31 -21.92 -7.41
N ILE A 224 10.33 -21.69 -8.73
CA ILE A 224 9.79 -20.46 -9.34
C ILE A 224 8.28 -20.36 -9.11
N GLU A 225 7.55 -21.45 -9.32
CA GLU A 225 6.12 -21.52 -9.04
C GLU A 225 5.82 -21.30 -7.54
N ALA A 226 6.67 -21.80 -6.65
CA ALA A 226 6.53 -21.60 -5.22
C ALA A 226 6.72 -20.13 -4.82
N ALA A 227 7.75 -19.45 -5.35
CA ALA A 227 8.01 -18.04 -5.10
C ALA A 227 6.83 -17.15 -5.55
N ILE A 228 6.35 -17.35 -6.79
CA ILE A 228 5.20 -16.60 -7.31
C ILE A 228 3.95 -16.86 -6.46
N ARG A 229 3.66 -18.12 -6.15
CA ARG A 229 2.51 -18.50 -5.32
C ARG A 229 2.58 -17.91 -3.92
N GLU A 230 3.75 -17.91 -3.27
CA GLU A 230 3.95 -17.27 -1.97
C GLU A 230 3.59 -15.79 -2.03
N SER A 231 4.04 -15.06 -3.07
CA SER A 231 3.66 -13.66 -3.25
C SER A 231 2.14 -13.47 -3.35
N TYR A 232 1.42 -14.35 -4.06
CA TYR A 232 -0.06 -14.29 -4.13
C TYR A 232 -0.72 -14.61 -2.79
N GLU A 233 -0.22 -15.61 -2.07
CA GLU A 233 -0.76 -16.01 -0.75
C GLU A 233 -0.57 -14.88 0.27
N LEU A 234 0.61 -14.27 0.30
CA LEU A 234 0.91 -13.09 1.12
C LEU A 234 0.06 -11.89 0.72
N ALA A 235 -0.04 -11.60 -0.57
CA ALA A 235 -0.85 -10.49 -1.06
C ALA A 235 -2.32 -10.65 -0.63
N ASN A 236 -2.87 -11.86 -0.77
CA ASN A 236 -4.23 -12.15 -0.31
C ASN A 236 -4.40 -12.02 1.21
N ALA A 237 -3.43 -12.51 2.00
CA ALA A 237 -3.47 -12.40 3.45
C ALA A 237 -3.42 -10.93 3.92
N LEU A 238 -2.56 -10.12 3.30
CA LEU A 238 -2.35 -8.71 3.60
C LEU A 238 -3.41 -7.78 2.97
N GLY A 239 -4.31 -8.31 2.13
CA GLY A 239 -5.28 -7.51 1.40
C GLY A 239 -4.69 -6.65 0.28
N ILE A 240 -3.50 -7.01 -0.23
CA ILE A 240 -2.85 -6.37 -1.38
C ILE A 240 -3.61 -6.71 -2.65
N ASN A 241 -4.13 -5.67 -3.31
CA ASN A 241 -4.91 -5.77 -4.54
C ASN A 241 -4.26 -5.05 -5.73
N GLY A 242 -3.02 -4.57 -5.58
CA GLY A 242 -2.31 -3.85 -6.62
C GLY A 242 -0.83 -3.64 -6.31
N THR A 243 -0.10 -3.21 -7.33
CA THR A 243 1.34 -2.94 -7.27
C THR A 243 1.64 -1.47 -7.58
N PRO A 244 2.71 -0.88 -7.01
CA PRO A 244 3.53 -1.47 -5.97
C PRO A 244 2.79 -1.47 -4.62
N SER A 245 3.13 -2.38 -3.73
CA SER A 245 2.73 -2.33 -2.32
C SER A 245 3.94 -2.66 -1.45
N PHE A 246 4.07 -1.99 -0.31
CA PHE A 246 5.26 -2.08 0.54
C PHE A 246 4.92 -2.55 1.94
N VAL A 247 5.79 -3.36 2.53
CA VAL A 247 5.72 -3.78 3.94
C VAL A 247 7.01 -3.39 4.64
N VAL A 248 6.92 -2.68 5.76
CA VAL A 248 8.06 -2.30 6.60
C VAL A 248 7.62 -2.22 8.05
N GLY A 249 8.32 -2.92 8.95
CA GLY A 249 7.86 -3.10 10.33
C GLY A 249 6.47 -3.74 10.38
N ASP A 250 5.52 -3.05 11.00
CA ASP A 250 4.10 -3.41 11.10
C ASP A 250 3.20 -2.63 10.11
N GLN A 251 3.81 -1.90 9.18
CA GLN A 251 3.10 -1.03 8.24
C GLN A 251 2.95 -1.71 6.87
N LEU A 252 1.76 -1.55 6.28
CA LEU A 252 1.46 -1.88 4.89
C LEU A 252 1.08 -0.60 4.14
N ILE A 253 1.76 -0.35 3.03
CA ILE A 253 1.63 0.86 2.23
C ILE A 253 1.22 0.49 0.81
N PHE A 254 0.16 1.11 0.30
CA PHE A 254 -0.35 0.82 -1.04
C PHE A 254 0.03 1.90 -2.04
N GLY A 255 0.56 1.47 -3.19
CA GLY A 255 0.86 2.33 -4.32
C GLY A 255 2.19 3.07 -4.21
N ALA A 256 2.54 3.77 -5.28
CA ALA A 256 3.74 4.61 -5.32
C ALA A 256 3.49 5.91 -4.53
N VAL A 257 3.78 5.87 -3.23
CA VAL A 257 3.55 6.97 -2.28
C VAL A 257 4.63 8.07 -2.33
N GLY A 258 5.74 7.82 -3.01
CA GLY A 258 6.86 8.75 -3.13
C GLY A 258 7.92 8.59 -2.03
N PHE A 259 9.12 9.13 -2.29
CA PHE A 259 10.27 9.08 -1.39
C PHE A 259 9.97 9.51 0.05
N ASP A 260 9.36 10.68 0.27
CA ASP A 260 9.15 11.23 1.63
C ASP A 260 8.27 10.31 2.50
N ALA A 261 7.27 9.66 1.91
CA ALA A 261 6.40 8.73 2.61
C ALA A 261 7.12 7.43 2.97
N LEU A 262 7.98 6.92 2.07
CA LEU A 262 8.81 5.75 2.35
C LEU A 262 9.84 6.03 3.45
N VAL A 263 10.47 7.21 3.44
CA VAL A 263 11.38 7.66 4.51
C VAL A 263 10.67 7.68 5.86
N ALA A 264 9.45 8.24 5.92
CA ALA A 264 8.67 8.28 7.15
C ALA A 264 8.36 6.87 7.68
N ALA A 265 8.04 5.93 6.80
CA ALA A 265 7.77 4.54 7.17
C ALA A 265 9.02 3.81 7.67
N VAL A 266 10.16 3.95 6.98
CA VAL A 266 11.45 3.40 7.39
C VAL A 266 11.87 3.96 8.76
N ALA A 267 11.72 5.27 8.97
CA ALA A 267 12.04 5.90 10.25
C ALA A 267 11.14 5.42 11.40
N SER A 268 9.85 5.20 11.13
CA SER A 268 8.91 4.62 12.10
C SER A 268 9.33 3.21 12.52
N ALA A 269 9.69 2.37 11.55
CA ALA A 269 10.14 1.00 11.79
C ALA A 269 11.50 0.92 12.49
N ALA A 270 12.39 1.89 12.29
CA ALA A 270 13.68 1.98 12.98
C ALA A 270 13.53 2.26 14.50
N GLY A 271 12.42 2.89 14.90
CA GLY A 271 12.15 3.30 16.27
C GLY A 271 11.28 2.33 17.07
N SER A 272 10.82 1.23 16.46
CA SER A 272 9.98 0.19 17.09
C SER A 272 10.82 -0.92 17.70
#